data_AF-A0A928W678-F1
#
_entry.id   AF-A0A928W678-F1
#
_cell.length_a   1.000
_cell.length_b   1.000
_cell.length_c   1.000
_cell.angle_alpha   90.00
_cell.angle_beta   90.00
_cell.angle_gamma   90.00
#
_symmetry.space_group_name_H-M   'P 1'
#
loop_
_entity.id
_entity.type
_entity.pdbx_description
1 polymer ?
#
loop_
_entity_poly.entity_id
_entity_poly.type
_entity_poly.pdbx_seq_one_letter_code
_entity_poly.pdbx_strand_id
1 'polypeptide(L)' 'MFGLGVPEVAVIALVAILIFGPKKIPEIGSALGKTIKGFKEEMDNPQLEDSQEQD' A
#
# COMPACT_ATOMS: atom_id res chain seq x y z
N MET A 1 -4.51 10.33 -28.41
CA MET A 1 -4.92 11.70 -28.07
C MET A 1 -5.00 11.97 -26.57
N PHE A 2 -4.64 11.04 -25.66
CA PHE A 2 -4.46 11.38 -24.25
C PHE A 2 -3.47 10.38 -23.62
N GLY A 3 -2.17 10.66 -23.79
CA GLY A 3 -1.15 10.00 -22.99
C GLY A 3 -1.05 10.79 -21.71
N LEU A 4 -1.51 10.24 -20.58
CA LEU A 4 -1.25 10.84 -19.28
C LEU A 4 0.26 10.80 -19.06
N GLY A 5 0.90 11.92 -19.34
CA GLY A 5 2.32 12.09 -19.09
C GLY A 5 2.57 12.27 -17.59
N VAL A 6 3.83 12.14 -17.23
CA VAL A 6 4.30 12.47 -15.88
C VAL A 6 3.86 13.89 -15.43
N PRO A 7 3.86 14.92 -16.30
CA PRO A 7 3.38 16.26 -15.93
C PRO A 7 1.90 16.29 -15.53
N GLU A 8 1.02 15.65 -16.30
CA GLU A 8 -0.41 15.63 -16.04
C GLU A 8 -0.74 14.89 -14.73
N VAL A 9 -0.07 13.76 -14.48
CA VAL A 9 -0.20 13.02 -13.21
C VAL A 9 0.28 13.87 -12.03
N ALA A 10 1.36 14.64 -12.20
CA ALA A 10 1.87 15.53 -11.15
C ALA A 10 0.87 16.64 -10.80
N VAL A 11 0.18 17.22 -11.78
CA VAL A 11 -0.86 18.24 -11.54
C VAL A 11 -2.05 17.64 -10.77
N ILE A 12 -2.50 16.45 -11.16
CA ILE A 12 -3.57 15.75 -10.44
C ILE A 12 -3.16 15.44 -9.00
N ALA A 13 -1.93 14.94 -8.80
CA ALA A 13 -1.38 14.67 -7.48
C ALA A 13 -1.28 15.95 -6.63
N LEU A 14 -0.90 17.09 -7.22
CA LEU A 14 -0.86 18.37 -6.53
C LEU A 14 -2.25 18.79 -6.03
N VAL A 15 -3.28 18.69 -6.88
CA VAL A 15 -4.66 19.00 -6.49
C VAL A 15 -5.14 18.06 -5.38
N ALA A 16 -4.86 16.76 -5.49
CA ALA A 16 -5.18 15.79 -4.45
C ALA A 16 -4.49 16.12 -3.12
N ILE A 17 -3.22 16.54 -3.16
CA ILE A 17 -2.46 16.99 -1.98
C ILE A 17 -3.06 18.26 -1.37
N LEU A 18 -3.61 19.17 -2.16
CA LEU A 18 -4.29 20.35 -1.62
C LEU A 18 -5.59 19.98 -0.88
N ILE A 19 -6.34 18.99 -1.38
CA ILE A 19 -7.59 18.54 -0.77
C ILE A 19 -7.32 17.72 0.50
N PHE A 20 -6.44 16.72 0.40
CA PHE A 20 -6.17 15.79 1.51
C PHE A 20 -5.05 16.27 2.45
N GLY A 21 -4.19 17.17 2.00
CA GLY A 21 -3.01 17.64 2.72
C GLY A 21 -1.79 16.72 2.53
N PRO A 22 -0.56 17.28 2.50
CA PRO A 22 0.66 16.52 2.27
C PRO A 22 0.98 15.51 3.38
N LYS A 23 0.47 15.74 4.61
CA LYS A 23 0.63 14.83 5.74
C LYS A 23 -0.20 13.56 5.63
N LYS A 24 -1.32 13.57 4.88
CA LYS A 24 -2.20 12.40 4.74
C LYS A 24 -1.63 11.35 3.78
N ILE A 25 -0.83 11.75 2.80
CA ILE A 25 -0.15 10.83 1.87
C ILE A 25 0.76 9.82 2.59
N PRO A 26 1.73 10.22 3.44
CA PRO A 26 2.58 9.27 4.17
C PRO A 26 1.82 8.49 5.25
N GLU A 27 0.78 9.07 5.84
CA GLU A 27 -0.09 8.39 6.82
C GLU A 27 -0.83 7.20 6.17
N ILE A 28 -1.46 7.43 5.02
CA ILE A 28 -2.14 6.38 4.23
C ILE A 28 -1.11 5.38 3.70
N GLY A 29 0.02 5.85 3.15
CA GLY A 29 1.08 4.96 2.64
C GLY A 29 1.67 4.06 3.73
N SER A 30 1.85 4.56 4.95
CA SER A 30 2.33 3.76 6.08
C SER A 30 1.31 2.71 6.53
N ALA A 31 0.02 3.05 6.55
CA ALA A 31 -1.05 2.11 6.89
C ALA A 31 -1.19 1.00 5.83
N LEU A 32 -1.20 1.38 4.55
CA LEU A 32 -1.24 0.43 3.44
C LEU A 32 0.02 -0.45 3.41
N GLY A 33 1.20 0.14 3.62
CA GLY A 33 2.47 -0.59 3.64
C GLY A 33 2.53 -1.64 4.75
N LYS A 34 2.01 -1.34 5.94
CA LYS A 34 1.87 -2.33 7.03
C LYS A 34 0.93 -3.47 6.65
N THR A 35 -0.20 -3.14 6.02
CA THR A 35 -1.19 -4.12 5.57
C THR A 35 -0.61 -5.05 4.50
N ILE A 36 0.04 -4.48 3.48
CA ILE A 36 0.69 -5.22 2.40
C ILE A 36 1.85 -6.07 2.94
N LYS A 37 2.61 -5.56 3.92
CA LYS A 37 3.68 -6.31 4.57
C LYS A 37 3.13 -7.55 5.29
N GLY A 38 2.07 -7.41 6.08
CA GLY A 38 1.43 -8.55 6.76
C GLY A 38 0.88 -9.56 5.76
N PHE A 39 0.20 -9.08 4.71
CA PHE A 39 -0.30 -9.93 3.63
C PHE A 39 0.83 -10.69 2.91
N LYS A 40 1.96 -10.02 2.64
CA LYS A 40 3.14 -10.67 2.05
C LYS A 40 3.74 -11.72 2.99
N GLU A 41 3.80 -11.45 4.29
CA GLU A 41 4.38 -12.36 5.29
C GLU A 41 3.55 -13.64 5.43
N GLU A 42 2.23 -13.52 5.42
CA GLU A 42 1.30 -14.67 5.40
C GLU A 42 1.40 -15.47 4.08
N MET A 43 1.56 -14.77 2.95
CA MET A 43 1.71 -15.41 1.64
C MET A 43 3.08 -16.09 1.43
N ASP A 44 4.17 -15.53 1.95
CA ASP A 44 5.53 -16.11 1.85
C ASP A 44 5.73 -17.28 2.83
N ASN A 45 4.88 -17.39 3.86
CA ASN A 45 4.99 -18.41 4.90
C ASN A 45 3.77 -19.34 4.96
N PRO A 46 3.42 -20.07 3.87
CA PRO A 46 2.24 -20.95 3.81
C PRO A 46 2.38 -22.25 4.63
N GLN A 47 3.28 -22.33 5.63
CA GLN A 47 3.76 -23.61 6.14
C GLN A 47 4.07 -23.70 7.64
N LEU A 48 3.44 -22.90 8.50
CA LEU A 48 3.55 -23.08 9.95
C LEU A 48 2.18 -23.28 10.62
N GLU A 49 1.39 -24.21 10.10
CA GLU A 49 0.29 -24.85 10.83
C GLU A 49 0.03 -26.24 10.23
N ASP A 50 0.99 -27.16 10.41
CA ASP A 50 0.72 -28.61 10.33
C ASP A 50 1.66 -29.40 11.26
N SER A 51 1.91 -28.87 12.47
CA SER A 51 2.74 -29.53 13.48
C SER A 51 2.27 -29.17 14.90
N GLN A 52 1.02 -29.48 15.19
CA GLN A 52 0.63 -29.85 16.55
C GLN A 52 0.02 -31.25 16.46
N GLU A 53 0.91 -32.25 16.42
CA GLU A 53 0.64 -33.56 16.99
C GLU A 53 0.01 -33.34 18.37
N GLN A 54 -1.25 -33.75 18.51
CA GLN A 54 -1.93 -33.86 19.77
C GLN A 54 -2.33 -35.34 19.90
N ASP A 55 -1.83 -35.97 20.97
CA ASP A 55 -2.18 -37.31 21.46
C ASP A 55 -3.66 -37.69 21.27
#